data_AF-I3SWY9-F1
#
_entry.id   AF-I3SWY9-F1
#
_cell.length_a   1.000
_cell.length_b   1.000
_cell.length_c   1.000
_cell.angle_alpha   90.00
_cell.angle_beta   90.00
_cell.angle_gamma   90.00
#
_symmetry.space_group_name_H-M   'P 1'
#
loop_
_entity.id
_entity.type
_entity.pdbx_description
1 polymer ?
#
loop_
_entity_poly.entity_id
_entity_poly.type
_entity_poly.pdbx_seq_one_letter_code
_entity_poly.pdbx_strand_id
1 'polypeptide(L)'
;MKTQRLHHLILCLIFSAAAFSNAVDEAPATGTDGDADFIRTSCNTTLYPDVCYTSLSRYANAVQQNPGQLARIAIAVTLSKVHRTASYLTNLTRVTDYSAEGSSSLAAQALRDCFSNLDDAVDEIRGSLKQMRQIGAAGAGAGTGSFLFQMSNVQTWMSAALTDEETCTDGFQDVAECPVKVDVCDRVTKVKKFTSNALALVNRYANKGMP
;
A
#
# COMPACT_ATOMS: atom_id res chain seq x y z
N MET A 1 54.66 -18.59 -36.03
CA MET A 1 53.35 -17.87 -35.98
C MET A 1 52.12 -18.77 -35.72
N LYS A 2 52.25 -20.09 -35.51
CA LYS A 2 51.12 -20.96 -35.11
C LYS A 2 51.06 -21.28 -33.61
N THR A 3 52.17 -21.16 -32.89
CA THR A 3 52.28 -21.47 -31.44
C THR A 3 51.75 -20.36 -30.53
N GLN A 4 51.77 -19.10 -30.98
CA GLN A 4 51.33 -17.95 -30.18
C GLN A 4 49.80 -17.81 -30.11
N ARG A 5 49.05 -18.42 -31.04
CA ARG A 5 47.58 -18.47 -31.02
C ARG A 5 47.01 -19.55 -30.09
N LEU A 6 47.81 -20.57 -29.74
CA LEU A 6 47.40 -21.64 -28.82
C LEU A 6 47.47 -21.18 -27.35
N HIS A 7 48.44 -20.33 -27.01
CA HIS A 7 48.57 -19.73 -25.67
C HIS A 7 47.40 -18.81 -25.31
N HIS A 8 46.82 -18.08 -26.29
CA HIS A 8 45.64 -17.24 -26.04
C HIS A 8 44.34 -18.03 -25.84
N LEU A 9 44.22 -19.24 -26.40
CA LEU A 9 43.06 -20.09 -26.14
C LEU A 9 43.10 -20.76 -24.76
N ILE A 10 44.30 -21.04 -24.24
CA ILE A 10 44.48 -21.69 -22.94
C ILE A 10 44.30 -20.69 -21.78
N LEU A 11 44.59 -19.39 -21.99
CA LEU A 11 44.42 -18.36 -20.97
C LEU A 11 42.95 -17.98 -20.66
N CYS A 12 42.00 -18.30 -21.55
CA CYS A 12 40.57 -18.00 -21.32
C CYS A 12 39.83 -19.09 -20.53
N LEU A 13 40.44 -20.26 -20.29
CA LEU A 13 39.79 -21.37 -19.58
C LEU A 13 40.05 -21.40 -18.08
N ILE A 14 40.78 -20.42 -17.53
CA ILE A 14 41.15 -20.37 -16.09
C ILE A 14 40.48 -19.19 -15.36
N PHE A 15 39.39 -18.64 -15.88
CA PHE A 15 38.65 -17.53 -15.25
C PHE A 15 37.18 -17.88 -14.94
N SER A 16 36.92 -19.12 -14.52
CA SER A 16 35.63 -19.53 -13.96
C SER A 16 35.82 -20.41 -12.73
N ALA A 17 36.35 -19.83 -11.67
CA ALA A 17 36.26 -20.37 -10.32
C ALA A 17 36.22 -19.21 -9.32
N ALA A 18 35.11 -18.49 -9.27
CA ALA A 18 34.80 -17.56 -8.19
C ALA A 18 33.57 -18.08 -7.43
N ALA A 19 33.85 -18.63 -6.25
CA ALA A 19 33.00 -18.86 -5.09
C ALA A 19 31.50 -19.09 -5.31
N PHE A 20 31.06 -20.34 -5.14
CA PHE A 20 29.72 -20.60 -4.62
C PHE A 20 29.68 -20.10 -3.17
N SER A 21 29.26 -18.86 -2.98
CA SER A 21 28.82 -18.39 -1.67
C SER A 21 27.57 -19.19 -1.31
N ASN A 22 27.66 -20.00 -0.25
CA ASN A 22 26.47 -20.53 0.40
C ASN A 22 25.58 -19.33 0.76
N ALA A 23 24.40 -19.24 0.15
CA ALA A 23 23.36 -18.36 0.63
C ALA A 23 23.02 -18.86 2.05
N VAL A 24 23.51 -18.13 3.05
CA VAL A 24 22.96 -18.23 4.39
C VAL A 24 21.52 -17.79 4.25
N ASP A 25 20.60 -18.69 4.52
CA ASP A 25 19.18 -18.41 4.58
C ASP A 25 18.99 -17.38 5.71
N GLU A 26 18.90 -16.11 5.34
CA GLU A 26 18.71 -15.01 6.27
C GLU A 26 17.30 -15.16 6.83
N ALA A 27 17.23 -15.71 8.04
CA ALA A 27 15.99 -15.75 8.83
C ALA A 27 15.37 -14.35 8.80
N PRO A 28 14.03 -14.23 8.69
CA PRO A 28 13.38 -12.94 8.56
C PRO A 28 13.79 -12.09 9.76
N ALA A 29 14.55 -11.03 9.49
CA ALA A 29 15.02 -10.12 10.52
C ALA A 29 13.78 -9.68 11.32
N THR A 30 13.70 -10.10 12.58
CA THR A 30 12.75 -9.58 13.54
C THR A 30 13.14 -8.14 13.81
N GLY A 31 12.18 -7.21 13.77
CA GLY A 31 12.40 -5.82 14.18
C GLY A 31 13.19 -5.75 15.49
N THR A 32 14.05 -4.75 15.65
CA THR A 32 14.53 -4.45 17.01
C THR A 32 13.31 -4.17 17.90
N ASP A 33 13.37 -4.54 19.18
CA ASP A 33 12.25 -4.35 20.13
C ASP A 33 11.73 -2.89 20.10
N GLY A 34 12.66 -1.94 19.94
CA GLY A 34 12.36 -0.51 19.80
C GLY A 34 11.60 -0.12 18.53
N ASP A 35 11.77 -0.81 17.40
CA ASP A 35 11.01 -0.51 16.17
C ASP A 35 9.56 -0.94 16.29
N ALA A 36 9.32 -2.11 16.89
CA ALA A 36 7.98 -2.61 17.14
C ALA A 36 7.23 -1.70 18.12
N ASP A 37 7.89 -1.23 19.18
CA ASP A 37 7.33 -0.29 20.15
C ASP A 37 7.03 1.09 19.56
N PHE A 38 7.89 1.58 18.66
CA PHE A 38 7.63 2.81 17.91
C PHE A 38 6.36 2.70 17.05
N ILE A 39 6.18 1.59 16.35
CA ILE A 39 4.96 1.32 15.57
C ILE A 39 3.74 1.28 16.50
N ARG A 40 3.83 0.55 17.61
CA ARG A 40 2.73 0.44 18.59
C ARG A 40 2.32 1.81 19.12
N THR A 41 3.28 2.61 19.56
CA THR A 41 3.03 3.96 20.08
C THR A 41 2.40 4.86 19.03
N SER A 42 2.87 4.79 17.78
CA SER A 42 2.30 5.55 16.67
C SER A 42 0.86 5.12 16.37
N CYS A 43 0.60 3.81 16.35
CA CYS A 43 -0.72 3.22 16.09
C CYS A 43 -1.75 3.48 17.19
N ASN A 44 -1.34 3.62 18.46
CA ASN A 44 -2.25 3.92 19.57
C ASN A 44 -3.01 5.24 19.43
N THR A 45 -2.61 6.06 18.46
CA THR A 45 -3.21 7.35 18.21
C THR A 45 -4.11 7.40 16.98
N THR A 46 -4.27 6.26 16.30
CA THR A 46 -5.16 6.12 15.13
C THR A 46 -6.52 5.60 15.57
N LEU A 47 -7.53 5.69 14.69
CA LEU A 47 -8.89 5.24 15.01
C LEU A 47 -8.99 3.71 15.18
N TYR A 48 -8.13 2.95 14.50
CA TYR A 48 -8.10 1.49 14.58
C TYR A 48 -6.71 0.96 14.97
N PRO A 49 -6.29 1.11 16.25
CA PRO A 49 -4.92 0.81 16.69
C PRO A 49 -4.47 -0.63 16.43
N ASP A 50 -5.33 -1.61 16.69
CA ASP A 50 -4.99 -3.03 16.50
C ASP A 50 -4.77 -3.35 15.02
N VAL A 51 -5.62 -2.83 14.13
CA VAL A 51 -5.45 -2.98 12.68
C VAL A 51 -4.16 -2.30 12.22
N CYS A 52 -3.86 -1.12 12.74
CA CYS A 52 -2.61 -0.41 12.45
C CYS A 52 -1.40 -1.26 12.86
N TYR A 53 -1.32 -1.68 14.13
CA TYR A 53 -0.15 -2.38 14.65
C TYR A 53 0.04 -3.76 14.00
N THR A 54 -1.02 -4.56 13.92
CA THR A 54 -0.93 -5.93 13.35
C THR A 54 -0.57 -5.91 11.88
N SER A 55 -0.93 -4.85 11.14
CA SER A 55 -0.58 -4.72 9.73
C SER A 55 0.82 -4.16 9.48
N LEU A 56 1.38 -3.39 10.42
CA LEU A 56 2.65 -2.69 10.24
C LEU A 56 3.84 -3.31 10.98
N SER A 57 3.60 -4.00 12.10
CA SER A 57 4.66 -4.58 12.97
C SER A 57 5.64 -5.48 12.22
N ARG A 58 5.17 -6.26 11.24
CA ARG A 58 6.04 -7.09 10.38
C ARG A 58 7.04 -6.30 9.51
N TYR A 59 6.87 -4.99 9.42
CA TYR A 59 7.75 -4.07 8.68
C TYR A 59 8.63 -3.24 9.62
N ALA A 60 8.71 -3.57 10.91
CA ALA A 60 9.50 -2.86 11.92
C ALA A 60 10.93 -2.50 11.43
N ASN A 61 11.66 -3.46 10.89
CA ASN A 61 13.01 -3.22 10.35
C ASN A 61 13.07 -2.22 9.18
N ALA A 62 11.99 -2.11 8.40
CA ALA A 62 11.89 -1.16 7.30
C ALA A 62 11.35 0.22 7.74
N VAL A 63 10.82 0.34 8.96
CA VAL A 63 10.34 1.59 9.56
C VAL A 63 11.46 2.34 10.26
N GLN A 64 12.41 1.65 10.90
CA GLN A 64 13.60 2.23 11.53
C GLN A 64 13.29 3.44 12.42
N GLN A 65 12.25 3.33 13.24
CA GLN A 65 11.70 4.42 14.06
C GLN A 65 11.45 5.76 13.34
N ASN A 66 11.30 5.74 12.01
CA ASN A 66 11.16 6.95 11.19
C ASN A 66 9.68 7.19 10.84
N PRO A 67 9.09 8.34 11.23
CA PRO A 67 7.67 8.65 10.95
C PRO A 67 7.31 8.70 9.46
N GLY A 68 8.22 9.19 8.61
CA GLY A 68 8.02 9.25 7.17
C GLY A 68 8.05 7.86 6.53
N GLN A 69 8.97 6.98 6.98
CA GLN A 69 8.99 5.58 6.56
C GLN A 69 7.74 4.84 7.05
N LEU A 70 7.31 5.07 8.29
CA LEU A 70 6.08 4.49 8.83
C LEU A 70 4.85 4.89 8.00
N ALA A 71 4.67 6.19 7.72
CA ALA A 71 3.58 6.68 6.89
C ALA A 71 3.64 6.09 5.47
N ARG A 72 4.83 6.04 4.85
CA ARG A 72 5.02 5.46 3.50
C ARG A 72 4.69 3.97 3.46
N ILE A 73 5.11 3.21 4.47
CA ILE A 73 4.81 1.77 4.57
C ILE A 73 3.32 1.56 4.82
N ALA A 74 2.68 2.38 5.65
CA ALA A 74 1.24 2.34 5.86
C ALA A 74 0.47 2.55 4.55
N ILE A 75 0.81 3.59 3.77
CA ILE A 75 0.22 3.81 2.44
C ILE A 75 0.44 2.60 1.52
N ALA A 76 1.65 2.01 1.51
CA ALA A 76 1.94 0.85 0.66
C ALA A 76 1.13 -0.40 1.05
N VAL A 77 0.96 -0.64 2.36
CA VAL A 77 0.10 -1.73 2.87
C VAL A 77 -1.35 -1.47 2.48
N THR A 78 -1.85 -0.25 2.70
CA THR A 78 -3.20 0.17 2.29
C THR A 78 -3.42 -0.04 0.80
N LEU A 79 -2.51 0.44 -0.06
CA LEU A 79 -2.59 0.26 -1.52
C LEU A 79 -2.77 -1.22 -1.89
N SER A 80 -2.00 -2.11 -1.26
CA SER A 80 -2.11 -3.55 -1.51
C SER A 80 -3.48 -4.11 -1.13
N LYS A 81 -4.08 -3.62 -0.03
CA LYS A 81 -5.39 -4.09 0.45
C LYS A 81 -6.54 -3.55 -0.41
N VAL A 82 -6.52 -2.25 -0.73
CA VAL A 82 -7.54 -1.60 -1.56
C VAL A 82 -7.50 -2.18 -2.97
N HIS A 83 -6.32 -2.27 -3.59
CA HIS A 83 -6.16 -2.87 -4.93
C HIS A 83 -6.66 -4.31 -5.00
N ARG A 84 -6.39 -5.15 -3.99
CA ARG A 84 -6.92 -6.52 -3.94
C ARG A 84 -8.44 -6.55 -3.85
N THR A 85 -9.02 -5.59 -3.13
CA THR A 85 -10.47 -5.46 -3.01
C THR A 85 -11.08 -4.98 -4.32
N ALA A 86 -10.53 -3.94 -4.95
CA ALA A 86 -10.94 -3.50 -6.29
C ALA A 86 -10.89 -4.66 -7.30
N SER A 87 -9.78 -5.41 -7.35
CA SER A 87 -9.64 -6.57 -8.25
C SER A 87 -10.67 -7.67 -7.99
N TYR A 88 -11.03 -7.90 -6.73
CA TYR A 88 -12.07 -8.86 -6.36
C TYR A 88 -13.44 -8.39 -6.87
N LEU A 89 -13.77 -7.11 -6.68
CA LEU A 89 -15.01 -6.52 -7.13
C LEU A 89 -15.12 -6.55 -8.66
N THR A 90 -14.05 -6.24 -9.41
CA THR A 90 -14.06 -6.36 -10.88
C THR A 90 -14.43 -7.77 -11.34
N ASN A 91 -13.90 -8.80 -10.66
CA ASN A 91 -14.23 -10.18 -10.99
C ASN A 91 -15.67 -10.53 -10.62
N LEU A 92 -16.17 -10.02 -9.50
CA LEU A 92 -17.56 -10.20 -9.10
C LEU A 92 -18.52 -9.53 -10.10
N THR A 93 -18.22 -8.32 -10.55
CA THR A 93 -18.98 -7.59 -11.58
C THR A 93 -19.10 -8.41 -12.86
N ARG A 94 -17.99 -9.00 -13.33
CA ARG A 94 -18.00 -9.87 -14.52
C ARG A 94 -18.96 -11.04 -14.34
N VAL A 95 -18.92 -11.70 -13.18
CA VAL A 95 -19.83 -12.83 -12.88
C VAL A 95 -21.30 -12.38 -12.89
N THR A 96 -21.61 -11.22 -12.31
CA THR A 96 -22.98 -10.71 -12.29
C THR A 96 -23.49 -10.30 -13.67
N ASP A 97 -22.63 -9.77 -14.53
CA ASP A 97 -22.99 -9.37 -15.90
C ASP A 97 -23.34 -10.57 -16.80
N TYR A 98 -22.79 -11.76 -16.53
CA TYR A 98 -23.14 -13.00 -17.25
C TYR A 98 -24.47 -13.62 -16.80
N SER A 99 -25.09 -13.12 -15.73
CA SER A 99 -26.40 -13.59 -15.27
C SER A 99 -27.52 -12.69 -15.79
N ALA A 100 -28.42 -13.24 -16.61
CA ALA A 100 -29.52 -12.49 -17.26
C ALA A 100 -30.47 -11.80 -16.26
N GLU A 101 -30.60 -12.32 -15.04
CA GLU A 101 -31.39 -11.74 -13.94
C GLU A 101 -30.57 -10.75 -13.07
N GLY A 102 -29.23 -10.82 -13.11
CA GLY A 102 -28.36 -10.04 -12.22
C GLY A 102 -27.91 -8.69 -12.78
N SER A 103 -27.73 -8.58 -14.10
CA SER A 103 -27.14 -7.38 -14.73
C SER A 103 -27.91 -6.07 -14.50
N SER A 104 -29.23 -6.14 -14.29
CA SER A 104 -30.12 -4.98 -14.08
C SER A 104 -30.49 -4.74 -12.61
N SER A 105 -30.05 -5.58 -11.68
CA SER A 105 -30.36 -5.41 -10.27
C SER A 105 -29.71 -4.15 -9.69
N LEU A 106 -30.35 -3.54 -8.68
CA LEU A 106 -29.75 -2.42 -7.93
C LEU A 106 -28.40 -2.83 -7.29
N ALA A 107 -28.29 -4.09 -6.85
CA ALA A 107 -27.05 -4.63 -6.30
C ALA A 107 -25.91 -4.66 -7.32
N ALA A 108 -26.18 -5.01 -8.58
CA ALA A 108 -25.17 -5.01 -9.64
C ALA A 108 -24.75 -3.60 -10.06
N GLN A 109 -25.68 -2.63 -10.03
CA GLN A 109 -25.37 -1.23 -10.25
C GLN A 109 -24.47 -0.69 -9.13
N ALA A 110 -24.86 -0.87 -7.87
CA ALA A 110 -24.07 -0.48 -6.70
C ALA A 110 -22.67 -1.15 -6.69
N LEU A 111 -22.56 -2.40 -7.14
CA LEU A 111 -21.29 -3.09 -7.29
C LEU A 111 -20.38 -2.43 -8.33
N ARG A 112 -20.91 -2.03 -9.48
CA ARG A 112 -20.14 -1.32 -10.53
C ARG A 112 -19.66 0.04 -10.05
N ASP A 113 -20.55 0.80 -9.40
CA ASP A 113 -20.21 2.11 -8.84
C ASP A 113 -19.17 1.98 -7.73
N CYS A 114 -19.32 1.01 -6.84
CA CYS A 114 -18.33 0.71 -5.82
C CYS A 114 -16.97 0.31 -6.41
N PHE A 115 -16.95 -0.50 -7.48
CA PHE A 115 -15.70 -0.81 -8.17
C PHE A 115 -15.03 0.47 -8.70
N SER A 116 -15.78 1.37 -9.35
CA SER A 116 -15.24 2.65 -9.84
C SER A 116 -14.62 3.45 -8.71
N ASN A 117 -15.34 3.63 -7.60
CA ASN A 117 -14.83 4.35 -6.43
C ASN A 117 -13.55 3.70 -5.87
N LEU A 118 -13.48 2.36 -5.80
CA LEU A 118 -12.26 1.70 -5.33
C LEU A 118 -11.09 1.82 -6.32
N ASP A 119 -11.35 1.92 -7.62
CA ASP A 119 -10.29 2.13 -8.62
C ASP A 119 -9.72 3.55 -8.52
N ASP A 120 -10.59 4.55 -8.32
CA ASP A 120 -10.18 5.93 -8.02
C ASP A 120 -9.35 6.00 -6.72
N ALA A 121 -9.83 5.37 -5.65
CA ALA A 121 -9.10 5.25 -4.39
C ALA A 121 -7.71 4.61 -4.58
N VAL A 122 -7.59 3.58 -5.44
CA VAL A 122 -6.29 2.96 -5.76
C VAL A 122 -5.33 3.97 -6.41
N ASP A 123 -5.81 4.78 -7.34
CA ASP A 123 -4.99 5.78 -8.02
C ASP A 123 -4.54 6.90 -7.09
N GLU A 124 -5.41 7.35 -6.20
CA GLU A 124 -5.10 8.36 -5.20
C GLU A 124 -4.08 7.86 -4.16
N ILE A 125 -4.24 6.62 -3.67
CA ILE A 125 -3.28 5.99 -2.77
C ILE A 125 -1.94 5.78 -3.49
N ARG A 126 -1.96 5.42 -4.79
CA ARG A 126 -0.75 5.28 -5.61
C ARG A 126 -0.04 6.62 -5.80
N GLY A 127 -0.78 7.69 -6.04
CA GLY A 127 -0.28 9.07 -6.09
C GLY A 127 0.37 9.48 -4.78
N SER A 128 -0.30 9.21 -3.66
CA SER A 128 0.20 9.42 -2.30
C SER A 128 1.53 8.70 -2.05
N LEU A 129 1.61 7.43 -2.44
CA LEU A 129 2.83 6.63 -2.29
C LEU A 129 3.98 7.17 -3.13
N LYS A 130 3.69 7.61 -4.36
CA LYS A 130 4.68 8.22 -5.26
C LYS A 130 5.22 9.52 -4.66
N GLN A 131 4.35 10.39 -4.16
CA GLN A 131 4.75 11.65 -3.52
C GLN A 131 5.59 11.41 -2.26
N MET A 132 5.22 10.45 -1.41
CA MET A 132 6.03 10.08 -0.23
C MET A 132 7.43 9.56 -0.60
N ARG A 133 7.57 8.85 -1.72
CA ARG A 133 8.90 8.42 -2.23
C ARG A 133 9.73 9.62 -2.71
N GLN A 134 9.10 10.61 -3.34
CA GLN A 134 9.78 11.83 -3.79
C GLN A 134 10.27 12.66 -2.61
N ILE A 135 9.44 12.81 -1.56
CA ILE A 135 9.82 13.47 -0.31
C ILE A 135 11.05 12.79 0.30
N GLY A 136 11.01 11.47 0.46
CA GLY A 136 12.15 10.72 1.03
C GLY A 136 13.43 10.80 0.18
N ALA A 137 13.31 10.88 -1.15
CA ALA A 137 14.45 10.99 -2.05
C ALA A 137 15.09 12.39 -2.06
N ALA A 138 14.30 13.44 -1.85
CA ALA A 138 14.81 14.81 -1.76
C ALA A 138 15.62 15.05 -0.46
N GLY A 139 15.34 14.26 0.58
CA GLY A 139 15.99 14.36 1.89
C GLY A 139 15.88 15.77 2.49
N ALA A 140 16.86 16.15 3.31
CA ALA A 140 16.94 17.48 3.92
C ALA A 140 17.17 18.63 2.91
N GLY A 141 17.35 18.33 1.62
CA GLY A 141 17.57 19.32 0.56
C GLY A 141 16.29 20.01 0.08
N ALA A 142 15.11 19.44 0.35
CA ALA A 142 13.84 20.12 0.08
C ALA A 142 13.54 21.13 1.19
N GLY A 143 13.44 22.42 0.84
CA GLY A 143 13.00 23.44 1.78
C GLY A 143 11.62 23.12 2.38
N THR A 144 11.39 23.50 3.63
CA THR A 144 10.17 23.20 4.41
C THR A 144 8.87 23.50 3.66
N GLY A 145 8.82 24.59 2.88
CA GLY A 145 7.64 24.92 2.07
C GLY A 145 7.32 23.88 0.99
N SER A 146 8.35 23.33 0.33
CA SER A 146 8.18 22.25 -0.66
C SER A 146 7.72 20.96 0.00
N PHE A 147 8.26 20.63 1.18
CA PHE A 147 7.81 19.48 1.96
C PHE A 147 6.33 19.58 2.35
N LEU A 148 5.91 20.71 2.93
CA LEU A 148 4.53 20.90 3.38
C LEU A 148 3.55 20.87 2.21
N PHE A 149 3.90 21.48 1.08
CA PHE A 149 3.08 21.41 -0.13
C PHE A 149 2.92 19.97 -0.63
N GLN A 150 4.01 19.22 -0.76
CA GLN A 150 3.96 17.82 -1.18
C GLN A 150 3.16 16.96 -0.19
N MET A 151 3.31 17.21 1.11
CA MET A 151 2.55 16.50 2.13
C MET A 151 1.04 16.80 2.05
N SER A 152 0.66 18.05 1.73
CA SER A 152 -0.74 18.42 1.55
C SER A 152 -1.41 17.65 0.40
N ASN A 153 -0.67 17.33 -0.67
CA ASN A 153 -1.15 16.44 -1.73
C ASN A 153 -1.41 15.02 -1.20
N VAL A 154 -0.46 14.46 -0.43
CA VAL A 154 -0.61 13.12 0.19
C VAL A 154 -1.84 13.09 1.10
N GLN A 155 -2.02 14.12 1.93
CA GLN A 155 -3.18 14.22 2.83
C GLN A 155 -4.50 14.30 2.05
N THR A 156 -4.52 15.08 0.98
CA THR A 156 -5.71 15.25 0.12
C THR A 156 -6.09 13.93 -0.53
N TRP A 157 -5.16 13.29 -1.23
CA TRP A 157 -5.41 12.02 -1.92
C TRP A 157 -5.75 10.88 -0.97
N MET A 158 -5.11 10.79 0.20
CA MET A 158 -5.48 9.77 1.19
C MET A 158 -6.87 10.03 1.83
N SER A 159 -7.32 11.28 1.90
CA SER A 159 -8.66 11.63 2.40
C SER A 159 -9.73 11.38 1.33
N ALA A 160 -9.42 11.67 0.07
CA ALA A 160 -10.28 11.35 -1.06
C ALA A 160 -10.47 9.83 -1.18
N ALA A 161 -9.39 9.04 -1.06
CA ALA A 161 -9.48 7.59 -1.15
C ALA A 161 -10.38 6.99 -0.06
N LEU A 162 -10.32 7.55 1.15
CA LEU A 162 -11.23 7.15 2.24
C LEU A 162 -12.68 7.54 1.93
N THR A 163 -12.91 8.70 1.30
CA THR A 163 -14.23 9.18 0.89
C THR A 163 -14.82 8.30 -0.21
N ASP A 164 -14.01 7.85 -1.17
CA ASP A 164 -14.44 6.92 -2.22
C ASP A 164 -14.82 5.56 -1.65
N GLU A 165 -14.05 5.05 -0.68
CA GLU A 165 -14.39 3.84 0.06
C GLU A 165 -15.72 3.99 0.83
N GLU A 166 -15.98 5.17 1.43
CA GLU A 166 -17.28 5.50 2.06
C GLU A 166 -18.41 5.52 1.03
N THR A 167 -18.21 6.24 -0.06
CA THR A 167 -19.18 6.36 -1.16
C THR A 167 -19.53 5.00 -1.75
N CYS A 168 -18.56 4.09 -1.89
CA CYS A 168 -18.83 2.72 -2.29
C CYS A 168 -19.87 2.04 -1.39
N THR A 169 -19.71 2.09 -0.06
CA THR A 169 -20.67 1.42 0.83
C THR A 169 -21.99 2.16 0.91
N ASP A 170 -21.97 3.49 0.77
CA ASP A 170 -23.18 4.30 0.76
C ASP A 170 -24.05 4.00 -0.47
N GLY A 171 -23.43 3.65 -1.61
CA GLY A 171 -24.14 3.17 -2.80
C GLY A 171 -24.98 1.91 -2.59
N PHE A 172 -24.77 1.17 -1.49
CA PHE A 172 -25.57 -0.01 -1.14
C PHE A 172 -26.70 0.27 -0.14
N GLN A 173 -26.90 1.50 0.33
CA GLN A 173 -27.91 1.81 1.36
C GLN A 173 -29.33 1.41 0.94
N ASP A 174 -29.72 1.71 -0.30
CA ASP A 174 -31.04 1.39 -0.87
C ASP A 174 -31.14 -0.04 -1.45
N VAL A 175 -30.04 -0.81 -1.38
CA VAL A 175 -30.02 -2.21 -1.84
C VAL A 175 -30.53 -3.10 -0.70
N ALA A 176 -31.55 -3.90 -0.99
CA ALA A 176 -32.04 -4.92 -0.04
C ALA A 176 -30.92 -5.90 0.36
N GLU A 177 -30.99 -6.42 1.58
CA GLU A 177 -29.99 -7.35 2.09
C GLU A 177 -29.85 -8.57 1.18
N CYS A 178 -28.63 -8.80 0.71
CA CYS A 178 -28.28 -9.89 -0.19
C CYS A 178 -26.80 -10.26 -0.01
N PRO A 179 -26.39 -11.47 -0.44
CA PRO A 179 -25.00 -11.92 -0.28
C PRO A 179 -23.95 -10.98 -0.89
N VAL A 180 -24.27 -10.32 -2.01
CA VAL A 180 -23.38 -9.36 -2.67
C VAL A 180 -23.15 -8.13 -1.79
N LYS A 181 -24.22 -7.52 -1.28
CA LYS A 181 -24.14 -6.35 -0.39
C LYS A 181 -23.29 -6.65 0.84
N VAL A 182 -23.60 -7.75 1.53
CA VAL A 182 -22.88 -8.15 2.75
C VAL A 182 -21.39 -8.34 2.48
N ASP A 183 -21.03 -9.13 1.45
CA ASP A 183 -19.63 -9.42 1.15
C ASP A 183 -18.86 -8.17 0.69
N VAL A 184 -19.45 -7.30 -0.14
CA VAL A 184 -18.81 -6.06 -0.60
C VAL A 184 -18.63 -5.08 0.55
N CYS A 185 -19.69 -4.78 1.31
CA CYS A 185 -19.63 -3.84 2.42
C CYS A 185 -18.65 -4.28 3.51
N ASP A 186 -18.57 -5.58 3.84
CA ASP A 186 -17.62 -6.10 4.82
C ASP A 186 -16.17 -5.91 4.38
N ARG A 187 -15.87 -6.19 3.11
CA ARG A 187 -14.53 -6.00 2.54
C ARG A 187 -14.13 -4.54 2.49
N VAL A 188 -15.04 -3.68 2.06
CA VAL A 188 -14.78 -2.24 1.92
C VAL A 188 -14.60 -1.62 3.30
N THR A 189 -15.47 -1.95 4.25
CA THR A 189 -15.34 -1.53 5.66
C THR A 189 -14.00 -1.97 6.26
N LYS A 190 -13.48 -3.12 5.86
CA LYS A 190 -12.15 -3.56 6.28
C LYS A 190 -11.04 -2.69 5.71
N VAL A 191 -11.08 -2.32 4.42
CA VAL A 191 -10.03 -1.47 3.82
C VAL A 191 -10.07 -0.03 4.30
N LYS A 192 -11.25 0.54 4.57
CA LYS A 192 -11.42 1.84 5.26
C LYS A 192 -10.58 1.99 6.51
N LYS A 193 -10.48 0.93 7.31
CA LYS A 193 -9.66 0.93 8.53
C LYS A 193 -8.18 1.10 8.23
N PHE A 194 -7.68 0.50 7.15
CA PHE A 194 -6.28 0.69 6.71
C PHE A 194 -6.06 2.10 6.17
N THR A 195 -6.96 2.60 5.34
CA THR A 195 -6.89 3.95 4.75
C THR A 195 -6.95 5.04 5.82
N SER A 196 -7.89 4.94 6.76
CA SER A 196 -8.02 5.82 7.94
C SER A 196 -6.76 5.83 8.80
N ASN A 197 -6.20 4.66 9.12
CA ASN A 197 -4.95 4.56 9.89
C ASN A 197 -3.75 5.17 9.13
N ALA A 198 -3.61 4.89 7.84
CA ALA A 198 -2.55 5.45 7.01
C ALA A 198 -2.64 6.98 6.95
N LEU A 199 -3.84 7.54 6.73
CA LEU A 199 -4.09 8.98 6.75
C LEU A 199 -3.72 9.60 8.10
N ALA A 200 -4.06 8.96 9.22
CA ALA A 200 -3.68 9.43 10.55
C ALA A 200 -2.15 9.50 10.74
N LEU A 201 -1.42 8.49 10.26
CA LEU A 201 0.04 8.47 10.30
C LEU A 201 0.67 9.53 9.38
N VAL A 202 0.10 9.74 8.18
CA VAL A 202 0.49 10.84 7.27
C VAL A 202 0.31 12.19 7.93
N ASN A 203 -0.87 12.45 8.53
CA ASN A 203 -1.15 13.71 9.22
C ASN A 203 -0.17 13.96 10.37
N ARG A 204 0.21 12.91 11.11
CA ARG A 204 1.23 13.04 12.16
C ARG A 204 2.61 13.38 11.62
N TYR A 205 3.02 12.78 10.51
CA TYR A 205 4.29 13.09 9.88
C TYR A 205 4.30 14.53 9.34
N ALA A 206 3.22 14.96 8.68
CA ALA A 206 3.03 16.33 8.21
C ALA A 206 3.20 17.36 9.32
N ASN A 207 2.54 17.13 10.46
CA ASN A 207 2.53 18.06 11.60
C ASN A 207 3.88 18.20 12.30
N LYS A 208 4.83 17.28 12.10
CA LYS A 208 6.20 17.43 12.61
C LYS A 208 7.01 18.46 11.81
N GLY A 209 6.57 18.84 10.61
CA GLY A 209 7.13 19.94 9.82
C GLY A 209 8.58 19.76 9.36
N MET A 210 9.13 18.55 9.45
CA MET A 210 10.52 18.24 9.10
C MET A 210 10.55 17.08 8.08
N PRO A 211 11.26 17.24 6.94
CA PRO A 211 11.48 16.18 5.95
C PRO A 211 12.12 14.93 6.54
#